data_AF-A0A261TL36-F1
#
_entry.id   AF-A0A261TL36-F1
#
_cell.length_a   1.000
_cell.length_b   1.000
_cell.length_c   1.000
_cell.angle_alpha   90.00
_cell.angle_beta   90.00
_cell.angle_gamma   90.00
#
_symmetry.space_group_name_H-M   'P 1'
#
loop_
_entity.id
_entity.type
_entity.pdbx_description
1 polymer ?
#
loop_
_entity_poly.entity_id
_entity_poly.type
_entity_poly.pdbx_seq_one_letter_code
_entity_poly.pdbx_strand_id
1 'polypeptide(L)' 'MKSSRATVPALRTTFALIALTALLAGCAPLNDPGPPHPGAVNPYSNGGFHDAGPNYPNTGI' A
#
# COMPACT_ATOMS: atom_id res chain seq x y z
N MET A 1 -7.84 -7.72 -47.71
CA MET A 1 -6.96 -7.73 -46.50
C MET A 1 -7.37 -6.56 -45.61
N LYS A 2 -8.03 -6.80 -44.48
CA LYS A 2 -8.49 -5.73 -43.57
C LYS A 2 -7.28 -5.23 -42.79
N SER A 3 -6.87 -3.99 -43.08
CA SER A 3 -5.71 -3.32 -42.50
C SER A 3 -5.95 -3.03 -41.01
N SER A 4 -5.21 -3.72 -40.13
CA SER A 4 -5.23 -3.69 -38.66
C SER A 4 -4.80 -2.37 -38.02
N ARG A 5 -5.21 -1.22 -38.53
CA ARG A 5 -4.77 0.10 -38.05
C ARG A 5 -5.47 0.59 -36.78
N ALA A 6 -6.51 -0.11 -36.31
CA ALA A 6 -7.23 0.24 -35.08
C ALA A 6 -6.54 -0.23 -33.78
N THR A 7 -5.57 -1.14 -33.86
CA THR A 7 -4.98 -1.79 -32.66
C THR A 7 -3.87 -0.95 -32.01
N VAL A 8 -3.17 -0.11 -32.78
CA VAL A 8 -2.02 0.67 -32.31
C VAL A 8 -2.39 1.79 -31.32
N PRO A 9 -3.44 2.60 -31.52
CA PRO A 9 -3.81 3.63 -30.54
C PRO A 9 -4.34 3.01 -29.24
N ALA A 10 -5.15 1.96 -29.35
CA ALA A 10 -5.69 1.25 -28.19
C ALA A 10 -4.57 0.65 -27.33
N LEU A 11 -3.59 -0.02 -27.96
CA LEU A 11 -2.47 -0.63 -27.23
C LEU A 11 -1.63 0.41 -26.48
N ARG A 12 -1.34 1.56 -27.12
CA ARG A 12 -0.59 2.65 -26.49
C ARG A 12 -1.32 3.24 -25.30
N THR A 13 -2.62 3.49 -25.42
CA THR A 13 -3.44 4.00 -24.33
C THR A 13 -3.51 2.98 -23.18
N THR A 14 -3.67 1.70 -23.48
CA THR A 14 -3.68 0.64 -22.45
C THR A 14 -2.36 0.59 -21.68
N PHE A 15 -1.22 0.65 -22.37
CA PHE A 15 0.08 0.69 -21.69
C PHE A 15 0.27 1.95 -20.83
N ALA A 16 -0.17 3.12 -21.31
CA ALA A 16 -0.10 4.35 -20.54
C ALA A 16 -0.95 4.28 -19.27
N LEU A 17 -2.15 3.68 -19.35
CA LEU A 17 -3.02 3.48 -18.20
C LEU A 17 -2.42 2.49 -17.19
N ILE A 18 -1.85 1.37 -17.64
CA ILE A 18 -1.16 0.41 -16.76
C ILE A 18 0.04 1.05 -16.05
N ALA A 19 0.83 1.85 -16.77
CA ALA A 19 1.96 2.56 -16.17
C ALA A 19 1.48 3.57 -15.12
N LEU A 20 0.41 4.31 -15.41
CA LEU A 20 -0.16 5.27 -14.47
C LEU A 20 -0.71 4.57 -13.20
N THR A 21 -1.45 3.48 -13.34
CA THR A 21 -1.97 2.75 -12.17
C THR A 21 -0.86 2.11 -11.34
N ALA A 22 0.22 1.62 -11.96
CA ALA A 22 1.38 1.12 -11.24
C ALA A 22 2.09 2.22 -10.44
N LEU A 23 2.23 3.43 -11.00
CA LEU A 23 2.76 4.59 -10.26
C LEU A 23 1.85 5.00 -9.10
N LEU A 24 0.52 4.95 -9.28
CA LEU A 24 -0.43 5.32 -8.23
C LEU A 24 -0.60 4.23 -7.15
N ALA A 25 -0.30 2.97 -7.43
CA ALA A 25 -0.43 1.88 -6.46
C ALA A 25 0.50 2.05 -5.24
N GLY A 26 1.63 2.74 -5.39
CA GLY A 26 2.53 3.07 -4.29
C GLY A 26 2.08 4.27 -3.44
N CYS A 27 1.00 4.95 -3.83
CA CYS A 27 0.50 6.15 -3.14
C CYS A 27 -0.59 5.83 -2.11
N ALA A 28 -1.11 4.60 -2.09
CA ALA A 28 -1.97 4.15 -1.01
C ALA A 28 -1.14 3.94 0.26
N PRO A 29 -1.54 4.51 1.41
CA PRO A 29 -0.86 4.18 2.65
C PRO A 29 -1.05 2.68 2.90
N LEU A 30 0.07 1.96 2.91
CA LEU A 30 0.16 0.61 3.45
C LEU A 30 0.00 0.76 4.96
N ASN A 31 -1.20 1.08 5.42
CA ASN A 31 -1.46 1.23 6.84
C ASN A 31 -1.11 -0.12 7.48
N ASP A 32 -0.09 -0.13 8.32
CA ASP A 32 0.08 -1.20 9.29
C ASP A 32 -1.21 -1.21 10.10
N PRO A 33 -2.04 -2.28 10.00
CA PRO A 33 -3.24 -2.36 10.80
C PRO A 33 -2.71 -2.38 12.22
N GLY A 34 -2.93 -1.29 12.96
CA GLY A 34 -2.38 -1.13 14.29
C GLY A 34 -2.72 -2.31 15.22
N PRO A 35 -2.43 -2.18 16.51
CA PRO A 35 -2.65 -3.27 17.45
C PRO A 35 -4.09 -3.81 17.38
N PRO A 36 -4.32 -5.13 17.63
CA PRO A 36 -5.63 -5.77 17.42
C PRO A 36 -6.81 -5.03 18.08
N HIS A 37 -6.56 -4.28 19.14
CA HIS A 37 -7.48 -3.33 19.75
C HIS A 37 -6.68 -2.15 20.37
N PRO A 38 -7.32 -1.00 20.64
CA PRO A 38 -6.70 0.09 21.40
C PRO A 38 -6.15 -0.42 22.74
N GLY A 39 -4.90 -0.06 23.03
CA GLY A 39 -4.21 -0.49 24.24
C GLY A 39 -3.86 -1.98 24.28
N ALA A 40 -3.74 -2.68 23.14
CA ALA A 40 -3.12 -4.00 23.12
C ALA A 40 -1.62 -3.91 23.47
N VAL A 41 -1.13 -4.86 24.29
CA VAL A 41 0.30 -4.95 24.65
C VAL A 41 1.11 -5.37 23.42
N ASN A 42 2.21 -4.68 23.15
CA ASN A 42 3.20 -5.15 22.19
C ASN A 42 3.93 -6.40 22.74
N PRO A 43 3.78 -7.60 22.15
CA PRO A 43 4.44 -8.81 22.65
C PRO A 43 5.96 -8.79 22.50
N TYR A 44 6.50 -7.87 21.69
CA TYR A 44 7.95 -7.66 21.53
C TYR A 44 8.50 -6.64 22.53
N SER A 45 7.63 -6.00 23.31
CA SER A 45 8.02 -5.01 24.33
C SER A 45 8.52 -5.69 25.60
N ASN A 46 9.59 -5.14 26.18
CA ASN A 46 10.03 -5.46 27.53
C ASN A 46 9.57 -4.40 28.56
N GLY A 47 8.97 -3.28 28.11
CA GLY A 47 8.62 -2.10 28.90
C GLY A 47 7.13 -1.72 28.97
N GLY A 48 6.24 -2.40 28.24
CA GLY A 48 4.78 -2.20 28.30
C GLY A 48 4.16 -1.59 27.03
N PHE A 49 2.94 -1.07 27.15
CA PHE A 49 2.06 -0.63 26.03
C PHE A 49 2.60 0.53 25.18
N HIS A 50 3.74 1.12 25.55
CA HIS A 50 4.30 2.32 24.94
C HIS A 50 5.46 2.02 23.99
N ASP A 51 6.02 0.81 24.04
CA ASP A 51 7.11 0.42 23.16
C ASP A 51 6.59 0.10 21.75
N ALA A 52 7.20 0.73 20.76
CA ALA A 52 6.92 0.45 19.35
C ALA A 52 7.35 -0.97 18.96
N GLY A 53 6.69 -1.52 17.94
CA GLY A 53 6.98 -2.84 17.39
C GLY A 53 6.29 -3.05 16.03
N PRO A 54 6.47 -4.20 15.37
CA PRO A 54 5.74 -4.51 14.14
C PRO A 54 4.23 -4.34 14.33
N ASN A 55 3.59 -3.42 13.58
CA ASN A 55 2.18 -3.04 13.71
C ASN A 55 1.79 -2.37 15.06
N TYR A 56 2.74 -2.00 15.90
CA TYR A 56 2.52 -1.23 17.14
C TYR A 56 3.15 0.14 16.98
N PRO A 57 2.37 1.20 16.72
CA PRO A 57 2.93 2.55 16.59
C PRO A 57 3.53 3.01 17.91
N ASN A 58 4.55 3.86 17.84
CA ASN A 58 5.04 4.56 19.03
C ASN A 58 3.93 5.50 19.52
N THR A 59 3.33 5.18 20.67
CA THR A 59 2.22 5.97 21.23
C THR A 59 2.70 7.09 22.17
N GLY A 60 3.96 7.05 22.62
CA GLY A 60 4.67 8.19 23.21
C GLY A 60 4.05 8.83 24.47
N ILE A 61 3.18 8.12 25.18
CA ILE A 61 2.60 8.51 26.48
C ILE A 61 3.21 7.68 27.61
#